data_AF-A0A2G2LJ26-F1
#
_entry.id   AF-A0A2G2LJ26-F1
#
_cell.length_a   1.000
_cell.length_b   1.000
_cell.length_c   1.000
_cell.angle_alpha   90.00
_cell.angle_beta   90.00
_cell.angle_gamma   90.00
#
_symmetry.space_group_name_H-M   'P 1'
#
loop_
_entity.id
_entity.type
_entity.pdbx_description
1 polymer ?
#
loop_
_entity_poly.entity_id
_entity_poly.type
_entity_poly.pdbx_seq_one_letter_code
_entity_poly.pdbx_strand_id
1 'polypeptide(L)'
;MAPRLRFPKLPDQKLCFDDDRHVTMIAGSRAGKGRAFIIPNLVHWQGSCIVYDPSGENFYATAAYRQKVLGQKIVLLDPFKVTGHPSDTWNPMSEIDFDSDPLAMDKCYLLAESIHHQQTPDPYWTNAPRKMQAMCAAYVGTSSIAEHCHLGSVRDLLMTADPEALWLAIEP
;
A
#
# COMPACT_ATOMS: atom_id res chain seq x y z
N MET A 1 16.04 34.82 -25.09
CA MET A 1 16.46 33.55 -24.46
C MET A 1 17.37 33.91 -23.30
N ALA A 2 17.03 33.56 -22.06
CA ALA A 2 17.88 33.91 -20.92
C ALA A 2 19.24 33.21 -21.04
N PRO A 3 20.38 33.90 -20.80
CA PRO A 3 21.70 33.30 -20.88
C PRO A 3 21.83 32.16 -19.86
N ARG A 4 22.58 31.11 -20.20
CA ARG A 4 22.90 30.03 -19.25
C ARG A 4 23.65 30.61 -18.06
N LEU A 5 22.99 30.69 -16.91
CA LEU A 5 23.64 30.95 -15.64
C LEU A 5 24.65 29.83 -15.38
N ARG A 6 25.94 30.16 -15.44
CA ARG A 6 27.00 29.28 -14.96
C ARG A 6 27.05 29.43 -13.45
N PHE A 7 26.40 28.53 -12.74
CA PHE A 7 26.64 28.39 -11.30
C PHE A 7 28.12 28.02 -11.10
N PRO A 8 28.83 28.66 -10.15
CA PRO A 8 30.18 28.25 -9.80
C PRO A 8 30.16 26.76 -9.41
N LYS A 9 31.16 26.00 -9.86
CA LYS A 9 31.35 24.62 -9.41
C LYS A 9 31.64 24.65 -7.91
N LEU A 10 30.61 24.40 -7.11
CA LEU A 10 30.77 24.10 -5.69
C LEU A 10 31.49 22.76 -5.54
N PRO A 11 32.24 22.55 -4.44
CA PRO A 11 32.75 21.23 -4.11
C PRO A 11 31.60 20.21 -4.05
N ASP A 12 31.87 18.96 -4.42
CA ASP A 12 30.89 17.88 -4.31
C ASP A 12 30.57 17.61 -2.83
N GLN A 13 29.53 18.26 -2.32
CA GLN A 13 29.02 18.07 -0.97
C GLN A 13 27.66 17.37 -1.04
N LYS A 14 27.46 16.36 -0.19
CA LYS A 14 26.13 15.77 0.01
C LYS A 14 25.20 16.82 0.61
N LEU A 15 24.14 17.15 -0.11
CA LEU A 15 23.05 17.98 0.40
C LEU A 15 22.03 17.06 1.09
N CYS A 16 22.20 16.89 2.39
CA CYS A 16 21.28 16.14 3.24
C CYS A 16 20.54 17.12 4.15
N PHE A 17 19.24 16.90 4.31
CA PHE A 17 18.41 17.59 5.30
C PHE A 17 17.89 16.55 6.27
N ASP A 18 18.21 16.73 7.56
CA ASP A 18 17.74 15.89 8.65
C ASP A 18 16.53 16.58 9.29
N ASP A 19 15.35 16.20 8.83
CA ASP A 19 14.08 16.88 9.05
C ASP A 19 12.92 15.88 8.91
N ASP A 20 11.82 16.10 9.62
CA ASP A 20 10.62 15.26 9.59
C ASP A 20 9.52 15.80 8.65
N ARG A 21 9.73 17.00 8.09
CA ARG A 21 8.79 17.61 7.15
C ARG A 21 8.72 16.88 5.81
N HIS A 22 7.54 16.92 5.19
CA HIS A 22 7.33 16.36 3.87
C HIS A 22 8.06 17.13 2.77
N VAL A 23 8.52 16.41 1.75
CA VAL A 23 9.18 16.97 0.57
C VAL A 23 8.36 16.66 -0.68
N THR A 24 8.17 17.67 -1.53
CA THR A 24 7.56 17.52 -2.87
C THR A 24 8.57 17.89 -3.95
N MET A 25 8.78 16.98 -4.91
CA MET A 25 9.65 17.21 -6.07
C MET A 25 8.81 17.42 -7.32
N ILE A 26 9.03 18.55 -8.01
CA ILE A 26 8.44 18.83 -9.33
C ILE A 26 9.52 18.62 -10.38
N ALA A 27 9.31 17.65 -11.27
CA ALA A 27 10.27 17.32 -12.32
C ALA A 27 9.56 16.75 -13.55
N GLY A 28 9.98 17.18 -14.74
CA GLY A 28 9.48 16.63 -16.00
C GLY A 28 9.91 15.18 -16.24
N SER A 29 9.30 14.53 -17.22
CA SER A 29 9.76 13.21 -17.69
C SER A 29 11.23 13.28 -18.12
N ARG A 30 12.01 12.25 -17.73
CA ARG A 30 13.45 12.15 -17.99
C ARG A 30 14.33 13.23 -17.35
N ALA A 31 13.81 14.04 -16.42
CA ALA A 31 14.60 15.02 -15.67
C ALA A 31 15.51 14.39 -14.59
N GLY A 32 15.53 13.05 -14.48
CA GLY A 32 16.42 12.35 -13.55
C GLY A 32 15.89 12.17 -12.13
N LYS A 33 14.59 12.39 -11.86
CA LYS A 33 14.00 12.26 -10.51
C LYS A 33 14.36 10.95 -9.79
N GLY A 34 14.40 9.83 -10.51
CA GLY A 34 14.79 8.53 -9.96
C GLY A 34 16.24 8.51 -9.50
N ARG A 35 17.16 8.85 -10.40
CA ARG A 35 18.61 8.80 -10.16
C ARG A 35 19.13 9.88 -9.21
N ALA A 36 18.55 11.07 -9.27
CA ALA A 36 19.05 12.24 -8.54
C ALA A 36 18.38 12.45 -7.17
N PHE A 37 17.18 11.89 -6.97
CA PHE A 37 16.42 12.11 -5.74
C PHE A 37 15.95 10.81 -5.09
N ILE A 38 15.18 9.97 -5.79
CA ILE A 38 14.55 8.78 -5.18
C ILE A 38 15.60 7.75 -4.74
N ILE A 39 16.45 7.28 -5.64
CA ILE A 39 17.47 6.25 -5.35
C ILE A 39 18.43 6.71 -4.25
N PRO A 40 19.02 7.92 -4.32
CA PRO A 40 19.89 8.42 -3.25
C PRO A 40 19.22 8.42 -1.87
N ASN A 41 17.96 8.83 -1.78
CA ASN A 41 17.22 8.79 -0.51
C ASN A 41 16.97 7.35 -0.06
N LEU A 42 16.58 6.43 -0.95
CA LEU A 42 16.35 5.03 -0.60
C LEU A 42 17.62 4.28 -0.16
N VAL A 43 18.82 4.68 -0.60
CA VAL A 43 20.06 4.05 -0.11
C VAL A 43 20.64 4.72 1.13
N HIS A 44 20.21 5.93 1.46
CA HIS A 44 20.70 6.65 2.64
C HIS A 44 19.73 6.64 3.83
N TRP A 45 18.42 6.56 3.58
CA TRP A 45 17.38 6.53 4.61
C TRP A 45 17.45 5.26 5.46
N GLN A 46 17.82 5.44 6.72
CA GLN A 46 18.00 4.36 7.70
C GLN A 46 16.67 3.82 8.24
N GLY A 47 15.60 4.59 8.16
CA GLY A 47 14.28 4.18 8.59
C GLY A 47 13.57 3.24 7.60
N SER A 48 12.41 2.75 8.02
CA SER A 48 11.46 2.07 7.15
C SER A 48 10.92 3.02 6.08
N CYS A 49 10.59 2.48 4.91
CA CYS A 49 9.95 3.24 3.84
C CYS A 49 8.94 2.36 3.10
N ILE A 50 7.84 2.97 2.66
CA ILE A 50 6.90 2.38 1.72
C ILE A 50 7.15 3.07 0.37
N VAL A 51 7.36 2.27 -0.68
CA VAL A 51 7.72 2.79 -2.01
C VAL A 51 6.67 2.34 -3.02
N TYR A 52 5.94 3.30 -3.58
CA TYR A 52 5.10 3.05 -4.75
C TYR A 52 5.97 3.05 -6.01
N ASP A 53 6.17 1.88 -6.61
CA ASP A 53 7.11 1.65 -7.71
C ASP A 53 6.47 0.89 -8.88
N PRO A 54 5.61 1.54 -9.70
CA PRO A 54 4.89 0.87 -10.78
C PRO A 54 5.79 0.33 -11.90
N SER A 55 7.06 0.74 -11.97
CA SER A 55 8.04 0.23 -12.95
C SER A 55 9.03 -0.78 -12.36
N GLY A 56 9.08 -0.96 -11.04
CA GLY A 56 10.05 -1.83 -10.36
C GLY A 56 11.49 -1.30 -10.33
N GLU A 57 11.77 -0.12 -10.92
CA GLU A 57 13.13 0.41 -11.05
C GLU A 57 13.78 0.70 -9.70
N ASN A 58 13.00 1.17 -8.72
CA ASN A 58 13.51 1.47 -7.39
C ASN A 58 13.81 0.17 -6.63
N PHE A 59 12.92 -0.83 -6.75
CA PHE A 59 13.16 -2.15 -6.17
C PHE A 59 14.46 -2.76 -6.69
N TYR A 60 14.64 -2.85 -8.02
CA TYR A 60 15.85 -3.38 -8.63
C TYR A 60 17.12 -2.63 -8.21
N ALA A 61 17.04 -1.30 -8.15
CA ALA A 61 18.20 -0.47 -7.83
C ALA A 61 18.60 -0.53 -6.35
N THR A 62 17.66 -0.76 -5.43
CA THR A 62 17.88 -0.48 -4.00
C THR A 62 17.62 -1.64 -3.06
N ALA A 63 16.77 -2.62 -3.40
CA ALA A 63 16.34 -3.67 -2.48
C ALA A 63 17.53 -4.49 -1.92
N ALA A 64 18.45 -4.91 -2.79
CA ALA A 64 19.63 -5.67 -2.38
C ALA A 64 20.56 -4.87 -1.44
N TYR A 65 20.71 -3.57 -1.67
CA TYR A 65 21.51 -2.70 -0.80
C TYR A 65 20.84 -2.50 0.56
N ARG A 66 19.54 -2.18 0.56
CA ARG A 66 18.75 -2.01 1.79
C ARG A 66 18.76 -3.29 2.64
N GLN A 67 18.68 -4.46 2.02
CA GLN A 67 18.78 -5.74 2.73
C GLN A 67 20.19 -6.01 3.27
N LYS A 68 21.21 -5.96 2.40
CA LYS A 68 22.56 -6.46 2.75
C LYS A 68 23.40 -5.46 3.54
N VAL A 69 23.19 -4.17 3.31
CA VAL A 69 24.01 -3.09 3.90
C VAL A 69 23.28 -2.40 5.03
N LEU A 70 21.98 -2.08 4.86
CA LEU A 70 21.19 -1.45 5.92
C LEU A 70 20.53 -2.47 6.87
N GLY A 71 20.60 -3.77 6.56
CA GLY A 71 20.02 -4.83 7.38
C GLY A 71 18.49 -4.83 7.44
N GLN A 72 17.84 -4.18 6.48
CA GLN A 72 16.39 -3.99 6.50
C GLN A 72 15.66 -5.18 5.87
N LYS A 73 14.50 -5.54 6.43
CA LYS A 73 13.58 -6.49 5.80
C LYS A 73 13.01 -5.86 4.53
N ILE A 74 13.04 -6.62 3.44
CA ILE A 74 12.40 -6.25 2.18
C ILE A 74 11.09 -7.01 2.08
N VAL A 75 10.00 -6.29 1.77
CA VAL A 75 8.69 -6.85 1.45
C VAL A 75 8.29 -6.30 0.09
N LEU A 76 7.89 -7.18 -0.83
CA LEU A 76 7.51 -6.86 -2.20
C LEU A 76 6.06 -7.26 -2.44
N LEU A 77 5.18 -6.27 -2.63
CA LEU A 77 3.81 -6.50 -3.11
C LEU A 77 3.75 -6.20 -4.61
N ASP A 78 3.87 -7.23 -5.44
CA ASP A 78 3.86 -7.15 -6.90
C ASP A 78 2.74 -8.02 -7.50
N PRO A 79 1.47 -7.60 -7.35
CA PRO A 79 0.32 -8.39 -7.82
C PRO A 79 0.29 -8.55 -9.35
N PHE A 80 1.03 -7.71 -10.09
CA PHE A 80 1.07 -7.73 -11.55
C PHE A 80 2.36 -8.35 -12.12
N LYS A 81 3.25 -8.85 -11.25
CA LYS A 81 4.52 -9.51 -11.62
C LYS A 81 5.44 -8.63 -12.49
N VAL A 82 5.44 -7.31 -12.26
CA VAL A 82 6.25 -6.34 -13.00
C VAL A 82 7.75 -6.56 -12.80
N THR A 83 8.13 -6.98 -11.60
CA THR A 83 9.53 -7.17 -11.19
C THR A 83 10.09 -8.55 -11.53
N GLY A 84 9.24 -9.51 -11.92
CA GLY A 84 9.67 -10.90 -12.12
C GLY A 84 10.21 -11.61 -10.87
N HIS A 85 10.13 -10.99 -9.68
CA HIS A 85 10.47 -11.61 -8.40
C HIS A 85 9.22 -12.21 -7.75
N PRO A 86 9.36 -13.20 -6.84
CA PRO A 86 8.24 -13.66 -6.03
C PRO A 86 7.64 -12.50 -5.22
N SER A 87 6.33 -12.29 -5.37
CA SER A 87 5.59 -11.34 -4.55
C SER A 87 5.32 -11.95 -3.18
N ASP A 88 5.52 -11.15 -2.14
CA ASP A 88 4.94 -11.39 -0.82
C ASP A 88 3.42 -11.20 -0.88
N THR A 89 2.76 -11.61 0.20
CA THR A 89 1.30 -11.48 0.37
C THR A 89 1.00 -10.60 1.57
N TRP A 90 -0.15 -9.93 1.52
CA TRP A 90 -0.67 -9.14 2.63
C TRP A 90 -2.19 -9.28 2.67
N ASN A 91 -2.71 -9.63 3.84
CA ASN A 91 -4.13 -9.71 4.09
C ASN A 91 -4.52 -8.58 5.05
N PRO A 92 -5.21 -7.52 4.60
CA PRO A 92 -5.60 -6.43 5.49
C PRO A 92 -6.59 -6.86 6.57
N MET A 93 -7.33 -7.97 6.38
CA MET A 93 -8.23 -8.50 7.41
C MET A 93 -7.48 -9.11 8.59
N SER A 94 -6.23 -9.56 8.42
CA SER A 94 -5.45 -10.11 9.54
C SER A 94 -4.96 -9.06 10.53
N GLU A 95 -5.12 -7.77 10.22
CA GLU A 95 -4.81 -6.65 11.12
C GLU A 95 -5.98 -6.37 12.11
N ILE A 96 -7.10 -7.06 11.94
CA ILE A 96 -8.30 -6.91 12.74
C ILE A 96 -8.44 -8.17 13.60
N ASP A 97 -8.42 -7.98 14.91
CA ASP A 97 -8.75 -9.03 15.87
C ASP A 97 -10.27 -9.04 16.06
N PHE A 98 -10.95 -10.02 15.45
CA PHE A 98 -12.40 -10.10 15.48
C PHE A 98 -12.98 -10.66 16.78
N ASP A 99 -12.14 -11.27 17.63
CA ASP A 99 -12.57 -11.94 18.85
C ASP A 99 -12.50 -10.99 20.06
N SER A 100 -11.44 -10.18 20.14
CA SER A 100 -11.13 -9.43 21.36
C SER A 100 -11.12 -7.91 21.17
N ASP A 101 -11.10 -7.40 19.94
CA ASP A 101 -11.02 -5.96 19.70
C ASP A 101 -12.41 -5.30 19.70
N PRO A 102 -12.74 -4.44 20.68
CA PRO A 102 -14.01 -3.72 20.69
C PRO A 102 -14.15 -2.73 19.51
N LEU A 103 -13.05 -2.39 18.83
CA LEU A 103 -13.02 -1.52 17.64
C LEU A 103 -12.94 -2.32 16.33
N ALA A 104 -13.14 -3.64 16.34
CA ALA A 104 -13.09 -4.46 15.13
C ALA A 104 -14.02 -3.94 14.03
N MET A 105 -15.24 -3.54 14.39
CA MET A 105 -16.19 -2.97 13.44
C MET A 105 -15.72 -1.61 12.89
N ASP A 106 -15.17 -0.73 13.72
CA ASP A 106 -14.61 0.54 13.25
C ASP A 106 -13.44 0.31 12.29
N LYS A 107 -12.59 -0.69 12.55
CA LYS A 107 -11.51 -1.10 11.64
C LYS A 107 -12.04 -1.67 10.31
N CYS A 108 -13.12 -2.46 10.33
CA CYS A 108 -13.80 -2.88 9.10
C CYS A 108 -14.31 -1.69 8.29
N TYR A 109 -14.83 -0.66 8.97
CA TYR A 109 -15.28 0.56 8.31
C TYR A 109 -14.10 1.33 7.70
N LEU A 110 -13.01 1.54 8.44
CA LEU A 110 -11.79 2.16 7.93
C LEU A 110 -11.21 1.40 6.72
N LEU A 111 -11.23 0.07 6.76
CA LEU A 111 -10.82 -0.77 5.64
C LEU A 111 -11.70 -0.49 4.40
N ALA A 112 -13.03 -0.48 4.57
CA ALA A 112 -13.94 -0.16 3.48
C ALA A 112 -13.72 1.26 2.94
N GLU A 113 -13.48 2.26 3.81
CA GLU A 113 -13.19 3.63 3.39
C GLU A 113 -11.89 3.75 2.59
N SER A 114 -10.86 2.97 2.94
CA SER A 114 -9.59 2.98 2.21
C SER A 114 -9.70 2.43 0.78
N ILE A 115 -10.70 1.57 0.52
CA ILE A 115 -10.97 0.96 -0.78
C ILE A 115 -11.89 1.85 -1.63
N HIS A 116 -12.89 2.48 -1.00
CA HIS A 116 -13.90 3.28 -1.69
C HIS A 116 -13.53 4.76 -1.75
N HIS A 117 -13.05 5.23 -2.89
CA HIS A 117 -12.92 6.67 -3.13
C HIS A 117 -14.29 7.33 -3.37
N GLN A 118 -14.48 8.56 -2.86
CA GLN A 118 -15.71 9.30 -3.12
C GLN A 118 -15.78 9.68 -4.59
N GLN A 119 -16.76 9.12 -5.30
CA GLN A 119 -16.97 9.36 -6.74
C GLN A 119 -18.15 10.30 -7.01
N THR A 120 -19.03 10.51 -6.03
CA THR A 120 -20.28 11.26 -6.21
C THR A 120 -20.41 12.43 -5.22
N PRO A 121 -21.07 13.54 -5.61
CA PRO A 121 -21.43 14.60 -4.69
C PRO A 121 -22.42 14.13 -3.61
N ASP A 122 -23.31 13.21 -3.98
CA ASP A 122 -24.25 12.59 -3.04
C ASP A 122 -23.52 11.61 -2.12
N PRO A 123 -23.44 11.89 -0.80
CA PRO A 123 -22.76 11.03 0.16
C PRO A 123 -23.40 9.66 0.31
N TYR A 124 -24.70 9.50 0.01
CA TYR A 124 -25.39 8.23 0.16
C TYR A 124 -24.73 7.14 -0.68
N TRP A 125 -24.47 7.42 -1.96
CA TRP A 125 -23.86 6.47 -2.90
C TRP A 125 -22.40 6.14 -2.60
N THR A 126 -21.73 6.93 -1.75
CA THR A 126 -20.40 6.62 -1.23
C THR A 126 -20.47 5.84 0.09
N ASN A 127 -21.37 6.21 1.00
CA ASN A 127 -21.45 5.63 2.34
C ASN A 127 -22.20 4.30 2.41
N ALA A 128 -23.24 4.12 1.61
CA ALA A 128 -24.00 2.87 1.55
C ALA A 128 -23.11 1.65 1.19
N PRO A 129 -22.29 1.67 0.11
CA PRO A 129 -21.42 0.55 -0.22
C PRO A 129 -20.31 0.34 0.82
N ARG A 130 -19.77 1.40 1.44
CA ARG A 130 -18.80 1.29 2.54
C ARG A 130 -19.37 0.52 3.72
N LYS A 131 -20.59 0.87 4.16
CA LYS A 131 -21.28 0.16 5.25
C LYS A 131 -21.53 -1.30 4.90
N MET A 132 -22.03 -1.57 3.69
CA MET A 132 -22.29 -2.94 3.24
C MET A 132 -21.00 -3.78 3.23
N GLN A 133 -19.92 -3.26 2.65
CA GLN A 133 -18.64 -3.96 2.63
C GLN A 133 -18.05 -4.16 4.03
N ALA A 134 -18.16 -3.16 4.90
CA ALA A 134 -17.68 -3.27 6.28
C ALA A 134 -18.44 -4.35 7.06
N MET A 135 -19.77 -4.44 6.87
CA MET A 135 -20.59 -5.50 7.46
C MET A 135 -20.21 -6.89 6.92
N CYS A 136 -19.98 -7.02 5.61
CA CYS A 136 -19.52 -8.28 5.03
C CYS A 136 -18.12 -8.67 5.54
N ALA A 137 -17.22 -7.72 5.71
CA ALA A 137 -15.90 -7.97 6.29
C ALA A 137 -15.99 -8.40 7.76
N ALA A 138 -16.82 -7.76 8.56
CA ALA A 138 -17.05 -8.13 9.96
C ALA A 138 -17.68 -9.53 10.06
N TYR A 139 -18.65 -9.82 9.20
CA TYR A 139 -19.27 -11.14 9.14
C TYR A 139 -18.27 -12.25 8.78
N VAL A 140 -17.48 -12.07 7.71
CA VAL A 140 -16.42 -13.01 7.34
C VAL A 140 -15.41 -13.15 8.48
N GLY A 141 -14.95 -12.04 9.06
CA GLY A 141 -13.95 -12.07 10.13
C GLY A 141 -14.40 -12.77 11.41
N THR A 142 -15.69 -12.70 11.75
CA THR A 142 -16.25 -13.32 12.97
C THR A 142 -16.76 -14.74 12.77
N SER A 143 -17.10 -15.12 11.53
CA SER A 143 -17.79 -16.38 11.25
C SER A 143 -16.93 -17.40 10.51
N SER A 144 -15.88 -16.96 9.79
CA SER A 144 -15.02 -17.86 9.00
C SER A 144 -13.81 -18.38 9.77
N ILE A 145 -13.29 -19.53 9.34
CA ILE A 145 -11.97 -20.01 9.75
C ILE A 145 -10.87 -19.08 9.23
N ALA A 146 -9.70 -19.11 9.87
CA ALA A 146 -8.58 -18.21 9.57
C ALA A 146 -8.17 -18.22 8.08
N GLU A 147 -8.23 -19.38 7.43
CA GLU A 147 -7.92 -19.58 6.01
C GLU A 147 -8.88 -18.82 5.08
N HIS A 148 -10.11 -18.56 5.52
CA HIS A 148 -11.15 -17.85 4.77
C HIS A 148 -11.35 -16.41 5.23
N CYS A 149 -10.64 -15.95 6.26
CA CYS A 149 -10.71 -14.59 6.77
C CYS A 149 -9.89 -13.61 5.90
N HIS A 150 -10.31 -13.39 4.66
CA HIS A 150 -9.63 -12.52 3.70
C HIS A 150 -10.60 -11.83 2.72
N LEU A 151 -10.14 -10.76 2.06
CA LEU A 151 -10.98 -9.98 1.14
C LEU A 151 -11.55 -10.76 -0.06
N GLY A 152 -10.94 -11.89 -0.43
CA GLY A 152 -11.50 -12.82 -1.43
C GLY A 152 -12.89 -13.31 -1.04
N SER A 153 -13.04 -13.88 0.16
CA SER A 153 -14.32 -14.34 0.72
C SER A 153 -15.33 -13.20 0.86
N VAL A 154 -14.87 -11.99 1.25
CA VAL A 154 -15.75 -10.81 1.29
C VAL A 154 -16.30 -10.48 -0.09
N ARG A 155 -15.44 -10.51 -1.12
CA ARG A 155 -15.87 -10.32 -2.50
C ARG A 155 -16.84 -11.40 -2.94
N ASP A 156 -16.55 -12.67 -2.64
CA ASP A 156 -17.41 -13.78 -3.05
C ASP A 156 -18.79 -13.69 -2.38
N LEU A 157 -18.85 -13.25 -1.11
CA LEU A 157 -20.09 -12.91 -0.43
C LEU A 157 -20.86 -11.76 -1.07
N LEU A 158 -20.15 -10.71 -1.49
CA LEU A 158 -20.79 -9.56 -2.16
C LEU A 158 -21.30 -9.90 -3.56
N MET A 159 -20.64 -10.84 -4.24
CA MET A 159 -20.89 -11.15 -5.65
C MET A 159 -21.74 -12.41 -5.86
N THR A 160 -22.06 -13.16 -4.80
CA THR A 160 -22.90 -14.35 -4.92
C THR A 160 -24.35 -13.99 -5.30
N ALA A 161 -24.95 -14.81 -6.17
CA ALA A 161 -26.39 -14.79 -6.42
C ALA A 161 -27.15 -15.70 -5.44
N ASP A 162 -26.43 -16.57 -4.72
CA ASP A 162 -26.96 -17.52 -3.76
C ASP A 162 -26.22 -17.37 -2.42
N PRO A 163 -26.84 -16.71 -1.42
CA PRO A 163 -26.27 -16.58 -0.08
C PRO A 163 -26.08 -17.92 0.64
N GLU A 164 -26.82 -18.98 0.27
CA GLU A 164 -26.73 -20.30 0.92
C GLU A 164 -25.40 -21.00 0.66
N ALA A 165 -24.79 -20.77 -0.51
CA ALA A 165 -23.49 -21.34 -0.84
C ALA A 165 -22.35 -20.86 0.07
N LEU A 166 -22.46 -19.67 0.68
CA LEU A 166 -21.50 -19.23 1.69
C LEU A 166 -21.76 -19.85 3.07
N TRP A 167 -23.02 -20.15 3.41
CA TRP A 167 -23.35 -20.80 4.67
C TRP A 167 -22.71 -22.19 4.77
N LEU A 168 -22.70 -22.94 3.66
CA LEU A 168 -22.09 -24.29 3.61
C LEU A 168 -20.55 -24.28 3.54
N ALA A 169 -19.93 -23.18 3.14
CA ALA A 169 -18.46 -23.04 3.08
C ALA A 169 -17.84 -22.54 4.39
N ILE A 170 -18.66 -22.11 5.34
CA ILE A 170 -18.28 -21.51 6.63
C ILE A 170 -18.58 -22.47 7.80
N GLU A 171 -19.40 -23.51 7.60
CA GLU A 171 -19.53 -24.59 8.58
C GLU A 171 -18.24 -25.44 8.65
N PRO A 172 -17.78 -25.82 9.86
CA PRO A 172 -16.53 -26.54 10.08
C PRO A 172 -16.49 -27.96 9.48
#